data_AF-A0A526TRQ6-F1
#
_entry.id   AF-A0A526TRQ6-F1
#
_cell.length_a   1.000
_cell.length_b   1.000
_cell.length_c   1.000
_cell.angle_alpha   90.00
_cell.angle_beta   90.00
_cell.angle_gamma   90.00
#
_symmetry.space_group_name_H-M   'P 1'
#
loop_
_entity.id
_entity.type
_entity.pdbx_description
1 polymer ?
#
loop_
_entity_poly.entity_id
_entity_poly.type
_entity_poly.pdbx_seq_one_letter_code
_entity_poly.pdbx_strand_id
1 'polypeptide(L)'
;FETLFQPGERRSMQSFFWNDGKLIISYLVNLAPRFEMFTPGHQEWTRRVLNTLPAEGTVDVWSFDAAVHETNGEVLICAQDPITPPQLLLFDLNAAPSLSASAILKRSPENFDASGLVVTRHEAVSIDHELIPYTQVGPANGNGDAPIHLSAYGG
;
A
#
# COMPACT_ATOMS: atom_id res chain seq x y z
N PHE A 1 -11.99 -20.63 -17.15
CA PHE A 1 -10.98 -19.61 -16.83
C PHE A 1 -11.67 -18.54 -15.98
N GLU A 2 -10.96 -17.94 -15.04
CA GLU A 2 -11.51 -16.91 -14.13
C GLU A 2 -10.60 -15.68 -14.14
N THR A 3 -11.17 -14.49 -14.18
CA THR A 3 -10.44 -13.22 -14.14
C THR A 3 -10.27 -12.78 -12.69
N LEU A 4 -9.05 -12.82 -12.16
CA LEU A 4 -8.75 -12.45 -10.77
C LEU A 4 -8.44 -10.95 -10.60
N PHE A 5 -8.06 -10.27 -11.69
CA PHE A 5 -7.85 -8.83 -11.69
C PHE A 5 -8.33 -8.22 -13.00
N GLN A 6 -9.12 -7.15 -12.88
CA GLN A 6 -9.58 -6.32 -13.99
C GLN A 6 -9.07 -4.89 -13.74
N PRO A 7 -8.25 -4.31 -14.65
CA PRO A 7 -7.90 -2.90 -14.56
C PRO A 7 -9.14 -2.03 -14.80
N GLY A 8 -9.09 -0.78 -14.36
CA GLY A 8 -10.14 0.21 -14.57
C GLY A 8 -9.56 1.62 -14.60
N GLU A 9 -10.40 2.63 -14.83
CA GLU A 9 -9.96 4.04 -15.01
C GLU A 9 -8.98 4.51 -13.94
N ARG A 10 -9.25 4.14 -12.67
CA ARG A 10 -8.38 4.50 -11.54
C ARG A 10 -7.77 3.29 -10.85
N ARG A 11 -7.77 2.12 -11.50
CA ARG A 11 -7.31 0.85 -10.92
C ARG A 11 -6.19 0.24 -11.76
N SER A 12 -5.00 0.15 -11.19
CA SER A 12 -3.81 -0.38 -11.86
C SER A 12 -3.11 -1.46 -11.03
N MET A 13 -2.75 -2.58 -11.65
CA MET A 13 -1.93 -3.61 -10.99
C MET A 13 -0.50 -3.10 -10.81
N GLN A 14 0.10 -3.37 -9.66
CA GLN A 14 1.50 -3.07 -9.39
C GLN A 14 2.34 -4.34 -9.50
N SER A 15 1.91 -5.41 -8.82
CA SER A 15 2.61 -6.69 -8.81
C SER A 15 1.68 -7.81 -8.38
N PHE A 16 2.15 -9.05 -8.58
CA PHE A 16 1.55 -10.23 -7.98
C PHE A 16 2.65 -11.25 -7.66
N PHE A 17 2.41 -12.09 -6.67
CA PHE A 17 3.31 -13.20 -6.32
C PHE A 17 2.54 -14.33 -5.65
N TRP A 18 3.14 -15.52 -5.65
CA TRP A 18 2.61 -16.69 -4.94
C TRP A 18 3.30 -16.86 -3.59
N ASN A 19 2.53 -17.18 -2.56
CA ASN A 19 3.03 -17.52 -1.23
C ASN A 19 2.06 -18.49 -0.56
N ASP A 20 2.58 -19.62 -0.08
CA ASP A 20 1.85 -20.71 0.57
C ASP A 20 0.59 -21.13 -0.18
N GLY A 21 0.76 -21.38 -1.49
CA GLY A 21 -0.31 -21.79 -2.40
C GLY A 21 -1.38 -20.73 -2.69
N LYS A 22 -1.19 -19.48 -2.26
CA LYS A 22 -2.11 -18.36 -2.46
C LYS A 22 -1.49 -17.31 -3.37
N LEU A 23 -2.32 -16.68 -4.21
CA LEU A 23 -1.90 -15.59 -5.08
C LEU A 23 -2.18 -14.25 -4.38
N ILE A 24 -1.16 -13.42 -4.22
CA ILE A 24 -1.27 -12.08 -3.68
C ILE A 24 -1.19 -11.10 -4.85
N ILE A 25 -2.11 -10.13 -4.90
CA ILE A 25 -2.13 -9.05 -5.88
C ILE A 25 -2.03 -7.72 -5.16
N SER A 26 -1.01 -6.94 -5.52
CA SER A 26 -0.84 -5.54 -5.11
C SER A 26 -1.31 -4.65 -6.24
N TYR A 27 -2.19 -3.70 -5.94
CA TYR A 27 -2.74 -2.79 -6.93
C TYR A 27 -3.03 -1.42 -6.32
N LEU A 28 -3.20 -0.42 -7.17
CA LEU A 28 -3.59 0.93 -6.77
C LEU A 28 -5.05 1.16 -7.12
N VAL A 29 -5.77 1.86 -6.26
CA VAL A 29 -7.05 2.51 -6.59
C VAL A 29 -6.89 3.99 -6.31
N ASN A 30 -6.95 4.81 -7.37
CA ASN A 30 -6.63 6.22 -7.30
C ASN A 30 -5.30 6.43 -6.54
N LEU A 31 -4.21 5.84 -7.01
CA LEU A 31 -2.87 5.83 -6.39
C LEU A 31 -2.76 5.36 -4.93
N ALA A 32 -3.85 4.90 -4.31
CA ALA A 32 -3.84 4.39 -2.95
C ALA A 32 -3.59 2.86 -2.97
N PRO A 33 -2.66 2.33 -2.16
CA PRO A 33 -2.30 0.91 -2.18
C PRO A 33 -3.43 0.03 -1.68
N ARG A 34 -3.67 -1.07 -2.38
CA ARG A 34 -4.67 -2.09 -2.05
C ARG A 34 -4.08 -3.47 -2.31
N PHE A 35 -4.50 -4.43 -1.51
CA PHE A 35 -3.96 -5.78 -1.54
C PHE A 35 -5.06 -6.82 -1.40
N GLU A 36 -4.99 -7.84 -2.25
CA GLU A 36 -5.92 -8.97 -2.24
C GLU A 36 -5.15 -10.28 -2.27
N MET A 37 -5.70 -11.27 -1.59
CA MET A 37 -5.21 -12.63 -1.59
C MET A 37 -6.28 -13.54 -2.17
N PHE A 38 -5.87 -14.44 -3.06
CA PHE A 38 -6.72 -15.41 -3.72
C PHE A 38 -6.23 -16.81 -3.39
N THR A 39 -7.11 -17.62 -2.80
CA THR A 39 -6.86 -19.03 -2.53
C THR A 39 -7.52 -19.87 -3.63
N PRO A 40 -6.77 -20.68 -4.39
CA PRO A 40 -7.34 -21.56 -5.40
C PRO A 40 -8.16 -22.68 -4.74
N GLY A 41 -9.42 -22.85 -5.16
CA GLY A 41 -10.26 -24.00 -4.83
C GLY A 41 -10.46 -24.94 -6.02
N HIS A 42 -11.15 -26.06 -5.82
CA HIS A 42 -11.39 -27.06 -6.87
C HIS A 42 -12.20 -26.52 -8.06
N GLN A 43 -13.11 -25.58 -7.81
CA GLN A 43 -14.02 -25.02 -8.83
C GLN A 43 -14.03 -23.49 -8.88
N GLU A 44 -13.60 -22.83 -7.80
CA GLU A 44 -13.65 -21.37 -7.67
C GLU A 44 -12.47 -20.85 -6.85
N TRP A 45 -12.16 -19.56 -6.99
CA TRP A 45 -11.18 -18.87 -6.16
C TRP A 45 -11.85 -18.19 -4.99
N THR A 46 -11.26 -18.35 -3.79
CA THR A 46 -11.68 -17.58 -2.62
C THR A 46 -10.87 -16.30 -2.53
N ARG A 47 -11.53 -15.13 -2.64
CA ARG A 47 -10.91 -13.80 -2.51
C ARG A 47 -10.99 -13.30 -1.07
N ARG A 48 -9.87 -12.77 -0.56
CA ARG A 48 -9.79 -12.05 0.72
C ARG A 48 -9.06 -10.72 0.54
N VAL A 49 -9.71 -9.63 0.94
CA VAL A 49 -9.08 -8.30 0.97
C VAL A 49 -8.21 -8.17 2.23
N LEU A 50 -6.97 -7.68 2.09
CA LEU A 50 -6.04 -7.52 3.21
C LEU A 50 -6.19 -6.13 3.85
N ASN A 51 -7.35 -5.89 4.47
CA ASN A 51 -7.72 -4.59 5.06
C ASN A 51 -6.89 -4.18 6.30
N THR A 52 -6.05 -5.07 6.82
CA THR A 52 -5.14 -4.77 7.94
C THR A 52 -3.90 -4.00 7.49
N LEU A 53 -3.61 -3.96 6.19
CA LEU A 53 -2.50 -3.21 5.60
C LEU A 53 -2.85 -1.73 5.45
N PRO A 54 -1.87 -0.80 5.50
CA PRO A 54 -2.15 0.62 5.37
C PRO A 54 -2.74 0.93 3.99
N ALA A 55 -3.78 1.75 3.98
CA ALA A 55 -4.50 2.16 2.77
C ALA A 55 -3.96 3.47 2.16
N GLU A 56 -2.99 4.09 2.82
CA GLU A 56 -2.37 5.37 2.48
C GLU A 56 -0.85 5.24 2.54
N GLY A 57 -0.14 6.18 1.89
CA GLY A 57 1.32 6.15 1.80
C GLY A 57 1.83 5.15 0.77
N THR A 58 3.11 4.79 0.91
CA THR A 58 3.78 3.78 0.10
C THR A 58 3.87 2.49 0.90
N VAL A 59 3.24 1.44 0.37
CA VAL A 59 3.22 0.11 0.99
C VAL A 59 3.62 -0.92 -0.05
N ASP A 60 4.71 -1.64 0.24
CA ASP A 60 5.23 -2.72 -0.58
C ASP A 60 5.09 -4.03 0.18
N VAL A 61 4.64 -5.09 -0.51
CA VAL A 61 4.47 -6.43 0.06
C VAL A 61 5.12 -7.45 -0.87
N TRP A 62 5.96 -8.32 -0.30
CA TRP A 62 6.62 -9.38 -1.05
C TRP A 62 6.88 -10.62 -0.19
N SER A 63 7.09 -11.76 -0.84
CA SER A 63 7.39 -13.02 -0.16
C SER A 63 8.64 -12.90 0.71
N PHE A 64 8.60 -13.45 1.93
CA PHE A 64 9.80 -13.55 2.76
C PHE A 64 10.81 -14.55 2.17
N ASP A 65 10.31 -15.73 1.76
CA ASP A 65 11.14 -16.76 1.16
C ASP A 65 11.40 -16.49 -0.33
N ALA A 66 12.61 -16.85 -0.78
CA ALA A 66 13.04 -16.67 -2.16
C ALA A 66 12.39 -17.68 -3.11
N ALA A 67 12.12 -18.91 -2.63
CA ALA A 67 11.54 -19.97 -3.44
C ALA A 67 10.09 -20.24 -3.03
N VAL A 68 9.18 -20.27 -4.01
CA VAL A 68 7.73 -20.44 -3.76
C VAL A 68 7.40 -21.73 -2.99
N HIS A 69 8.19 -22.80 -3.14
CA HIS A 69 7.94 -24.07 -2.44
C HIS A 69 8.39 -24.06 -0.97
N GLU A 70 9.13 -23.03 -0.54
CA GLU A 70 9.56 -22.83 0.85
C GLU A 70 8.58 -21.92 1.62
N THR A 71 7.75 -21.18 0.89
CA THR A 71 6.80 -20.22 1.46
C THR A 71 5.79 -20.87 2.41
N ASN A 72 5.48 -20.17 3.50
CA ASN A 72 4.66 -20.67 4.62
C ASN A 72 3.53 -19.70 5.06
N GLY A 73 3.30 -18.62 4.31
CA GLY A 73 2.35 -17.55 4.63
C GLY A 73 3.04 -16.25 5.05
N GLU A 74 4.33 -16.31 5.39
CA GLU A 74 5.09 -15.15 5.81
C GLU A 74 5.48 -14.24 4.63
N VAL A 75 5.24 -12.95 4.81
CA VAL A 75 5.59 -11.89 3.87
C VAL A 75 6.28 -10.75 4.59
N LEU A 76 7.08 -10.03 3.83
CA LEU A 76 7.65 -8.76 4.25
C LEU A 76 6.74 -7.62 3.80
N ILE A 77 6.56 -6.65 4.69
CA ILE A 77 5.85 -5.40 4.42
C ILE A 77 6.81 -4.25 4.68
N CYS A 78 7.01 -3.38 3.68
CA CYS A 78 7.62 -2.08 3.89
C CYS A 78 6.53 -1.01 3.77
N ALA A 79 6.33 -0.23 4.83
CA ALA A 79 5.32 0.82 4.85
C ALA A 79 5.93 2.14 5.31
N GLN A 80 5.57 3.22 4.63
CA GLN A 80 5.93 4.59 4.97
C GLN A 80 4.90 5.58 4.42
N ASP A 81 4.90 6.78 4.97
CA ASP A 81 4.23 7.93 4.38
C ASP A 81 5.12 9.18 4.56
N PRO A 82 4.75 10.36 4.03
CA PRO A 82 5.60 11.54 4.12
C PRO A 82 6.01 12.00 5.53
N ILE A 83 5.27 11.59 6.58
CA ILE A 83 5.54 11.95 7.98
C ILE A 83 5.78 10.74 8.88
N THR A 84 5.55 9.51 8.39
CA THR A 84 5.84 8.25 9.08
C THR A 84 7.06 7.57 8.46
N PRO A 85 8.21 7.46 9.16
CA PRO A 85 9.41 6.81 8.64
C PRO A 85 9.18 5.35 8.25
N PRO A 86 9.95 4.82 7.29
CA PRO A 86 9.77 3.46 6.81
C PRO A 86 10.02 2.41 7.88
N GLN A 87 9.12 1.42 7.90
CA GLN A 87 9.18 0.25 8.76
C GLN A 87 9.11 -1.01 7.90
N LEU A 88 9.96 -1.98 8.23
CA LEU A 88 9.94 -3.33 7.66
C LEU A 88 9.34 -4.28 8.70
N LEU A 89 8.26 -4.95 8.34
CA LEU A 89 7.53 -5.89 9.19
C LEU A 89 7.53 -7.30 8.58
N LEU A 90 7.55 -8.31 9.45
CA LEU A 90 7.21 -9.69 9.12
C LEU A 90 5.73 -9.92 9.43
N PHE A 91 4.97 -10.36 8.44
CA PHE A 91 3.52 -10.53 8.52
C PHE A 91 3.12 -11.92 8.05
N ASP A 92 2.27 -12.60 8.82
CA ASP A 92 1.69 -13.89 8.44
C ASP A 92 0.30 -13.66 7.79
N LEU A 93 0.21 -13.94 6.49
CA LEU A 93 -1.04 -13.86 5.73
C LEU A 93 -2.08 -14.87 6.24
N ASN A 94 -1.68 -16.03 6.75
CA ASN A 94 -2.62 -17.05 7.19
C ASN A 94 -3.27 -16.66 8.53
N ALA A 95 -2.47 -16.17 9.47
CA ALA A 95 -2.98 -15.67 10.75
C ALA A 95 -3.73 -14.33 10.61
N ALA A 96 -3.36 -13.51 9.62
CA ALA A 96 -3.93 -12.18 9.37
C ALA A 96 -4.05 -11.29 10.63
N PRO A 97 -2.96 -11.11 11.41
CA PRO A 97 -2.99 -10.25 12.59
C PRO A 97 -3.22 -8.79 12.21
N SER A 98 -3.51 -7.94 13.20
CA SER A 98 -3.37 -6.50 13.00
C SER A 98 -1.91 -6.16 12.69
N LEU A 99 -1.67 -5.15 11.84
CA LEU A 99 -0.31 -4.74 11.50
C LEU A 99 0.52 -4.34 12.73
N SER A 100 -0.14 -3.78 13.75
CA SER A 100 0.49 -3.43 15.04
C SER A 100 0.96 -4.64 15.85
N ALA A 101 0.42 -5.83 15.59
CA ALA A 101 0.82 -7.08 16.23
C ALA A 101 1.89 -7.84 15.43
N SER A 102 2.25 -7.34 14.24
CA SER A 102 3.30 -7.92 13.40
C SER A 102 4.68 -7.64 13.97
N ALA A 103 5.63 -8.54 13.68
CA ALA A 103 7.01 -8.38 14.14
C ALA A 103 7.70 -7.27 13.33
N ILE A 104 8.19 -6.23 13.99
CA ILE A 104 9.01 -5.19 13.34
C ILE A 104 10.43 -5.72 13.22
N LEU A 105 10.91 -5.88 11.99
CA LEU A 105 12.27 -6.34 11.70
C LEU A 105 13.25 -5.17 11.66
N LYS A 106 12.81 -4.02 11.14
CA LYS A 106 13.63 -2.81 11.00
C LYS A 106 12.75 -1.56 10.98
N ARG A 107 13.26 -0.46 11.53
CA ARG A 107 12.63 0.86 11.46
C ARG A 107 13.69 1.94 11.27
N SER A 108 13.41 2.91 10.42
CA SER A 108 14.23 4.13 10.34
C SER A 108 14.00 5.03 11.55
N PRO A 109 15.05 5.70 12.08
CA PRO A 109 14.89 6.61 13.22
C PRO A 109 13.86 7.72 12.97
N GLU A 110 13.13 8.10 14.02
CA GLU A 110 12.24 9.26 14.03
C GLU A 110 13.06 10.54 14.25
N ASN A 111 13.83 10.94 13.25
CA ASN A 111 14.70 12.12 13.32
C ASN A 111 13.94 13.45 13.16
N PHE A 112 12.61 13.39 13.01
CA PHE A 112 11.74 14.53 12.73
C PHE A 112 10.46 14.39 13.56
N ASP A 113 10.09 15.47 14.26
CA ASP A 113 8.83 15.52 14.99
C ASP A 113 7.69 15.88 14.04
N ALA A 114 6.87 14.88 13.71
CA ALA A 114 5.70 15.04 12.87
C ALA A 114 4.48 15.62 13.62
N SER A 115 4.60 15.94 14.92
CA SER A 115 3.49 16.44 15.72
C SER A 115 2.87 17.71 15.11
N GLY A 116 1.54 17.68 14.93
CA GLY A 116 0.79 18.80 14.36
C GLY A 116 0.79 18.86 12.83
N LEU A 117 1.50 17.95 12.15
CA LEU A 117 1.44 17.79 10.70
C LEU A 117 0.40 16.75 10.31
N VAL A 118 -0.15 16.94 9.11
CA VAL A 118 -1.09 16.02 8.48
C VAL A 118 -0.69 15.76 7.04
N VAL A 119 -1.03 14.56 6.59
CA VAL A 119 -1.02 14.17 5.18
C VAL A 119 -2.47 14.18 4.71
N THR A 120 -2.76 15.00 3.70
CA THR A 120 -4.11 15.13 3.12
C THR A 120 -4.06 14.81 1.64
N ARG A 121 -5.14 14.23 1.12
CA ARG A 121 -5.27 13.86 -0.29
C ARG A 121 -6.31 14.75 -0.95
N HIS A 122 -5.99 15.22 -2.15
CA HIS A 122 -6.80 16.16 -2.92
C HIS A 122 -6.80 15.77 -4.39
N GLU A 123 -7.67 16.42 -5.17
CA GLU A 123 -7.74 16.27 -6.62
C GLU A 123 -7.82 17.63 -7.28
N ALA A 124 -6.91 17.89 -8.21
CA ALA A 124 -6.96 19.06 -9.08
C ALA A 124 -7.69 18.69 -10.38
N VAL A 125 -8.53 19.59 -10.88
CA VAL A 125 -9.19 19.42 -12.18
C VAL A 125 -8.26 19.94 -13.27
N SER A 126 -7.86 19.05 -14.19
CA SER A 126 -7.07 19.40 -15.37
C SER A 126 -7.92 20.11 -16.43
N ILE A 127 -7.28 20.68 -17.46
CA ILE A 127 -7.95 21.39 -18.56
C ILE A 127 -8.89 20.51 -19.38
N ASP A 128 -8.68 19.20 -19.34
CA ASP A 128 -9.49 18.15 -19.98
C ASP A 128 -10.49 17.50 -19.01
N HIS A 129 -10.69 18.10 -17.84
CA HIS A 129 -11.53 17.62 -16.74
C HIS A 129 -11.03 16.36 -16.02
N GLU A 130 -9.83 15.87 -16.34
CA GLU A 130 -9.24 14.76 -15.60
C GLU A 130 -8.94 15.17 -14.14
N LEU A 131 -9.25 14.29 -13.19
CA LEU A 131 -9.01 14.50 -11.77
C LEU A 131 -7.60 14.02 -11.42
N ILE A 132 -6.67 14.95 -11.28
CA ILE A 132 -5.27 14.69 -10.96
C ILE A 132 -5.10 14.63 -9.44
N PRO A 133 -4.88 13.44 -8.86
CA PRO A 133 -4.68 13.32 -7.44
C PRO A 133 -3.33 13.85 -7.00
N TYR A 134 -3.28 14.45 -5.82
CA TYR A 134 -2.05 14.81 -5.15
C TYR A 134 -2.17 14.67 -3.64
N THR A 135 -1.02 14.53 -2.99
CA THR A 135 -0.90 14.52 -1.54
C THR A 135 -0.28 15.83 -1.08
N GLN A 136 -0.85 16.43 -0.05
CA GLN A 136 -0.34 17.64 0.61
C GLN A 136 0.05 17.31 2.04
N VAL A 137 1.26 17.74 2.42
CA VAL A 137 1.81 17.61 3.76
C VAL A 137 1.97 19.00 4.35
N GLY A 138 1.47 19.21 5.56
CA GLY A 138 1.60 20.51 6.23
C GLY A 138 0.89 20.55 7.58
N PRO A 139 0.90 21.72 8.25
CA PRO A 139 0.20 21.89 9.52
C PRO A 139 -1.30 21.61 9.41
N ALA A 140 -1.87 20.94 10.39
CA ALA A 140 -3.30 20.61 10.43
C ALA A 140 -4.22 21.84 10.28
N ASN A 141 -3.79 22.98 10.82
CA ASN A 141 -4.57 24.23 10.88
C ASN A 141 -3.95 25.35 10.03
N GLY A 142 -3.43 25.03 8.84
CA GLY A 142 -2.87 26.02 7.92
C GLY A 142 -3.93 27.00 7.40
N ASN A 143 -3.55 28.27 7.23
CA ASN A 143 -4.43 29.34 6.71
C ASN A 143 -4.36 29.49 5.17
N GLY A 144 -3.58 28.65 4.49
CA GLY A 144 -3.36 28.70 3.03
C GLY A 144 -2.28 29.69 2.58
N ASP A 145 -1.71 30.50 3.48
CA ASP A 145 -0.66 31.48 3.19
C ASP A 145 0.69 30.96 3.68
N ALA A 146 1.15 29.88 3.04
CA ALA A 146 2.42 29.23 3.36
C ALA A 146 3.26 29.07 2.08
N PRO A 147 4.60 29.19 2.16
CA PRO A 147 5.47 28.78 1.07
C PRO A 147 5.23 27.31 0.69
N ILE A 148 5.10 27.03 -0.61
CA ILE A 148 4.85 25.68 -1.13
C ILE A 148 6.05 25.20 -1.93
N HIS A 149 6.43 23.96 -1.69
CA HIS A 149 7.29 23.18 -2.58
C HIS A 149 6.45 22.10 -3.23
N LEU A 150 6.37 22.12 -4.57
CA LEU A 150 5.63 21.16 -5.38
C LEU A 150 6.62 20.31 -6.18
N SER A 151 6.48 18.99 -6.12
CA SER A 151 7.28 18.04 -6.91
C SER A 151 6.38 17.08 -7.70
N ALA A 152 6.84 16.72 -8.89
CA ALA A 152 6.23 15.73 -9.77
C ALA A 152 7.30 15.11 -10.67
N TYR A 153 7.04 13.91 -11.20
CA TYR A 153 7.89 13.25 -12.19
C TYR A 153 7.18 13.18 -13.54
N GLY A 154 6.17 12.29 -13.68
CA GLY A 154 5.33 12.13 -14.88
C GLY A 154 6.10 11.61 -16.09
N GLY A 155 5.92 10.32 -16.43
CA GLY A 155 6.59 9.67 -17.56
C GLY A 155 5.88 8.40 -18.00
#